data_AF-A0A3M1CQE8-F1
#
_entry.id   AF-A0A3M1CQE8-F1
#
_cell.length_a   1.000
_cell.length_b   1.000
_cell.length_c   1.000
_cell.angle_alpha   90.00
_cell.angle_beta   90.00
_cell.angle_gamma   90.00
#
_symmetry.space_group_name_H-M   'P 1'
#
loop_
_entity.id
_entity.type
_entity.pdbx_description
1 polymer ?
#
loop_
_entity_poly.entity_id
_entity_poly.type
_entity_poly.pdbx_seq_one_letter_code
_entity_poly.pdbx_strand_id
1 'polypeptide(L)'
;MGRRGSATLAAVLAALVLPIPVFAYILPPEFLARKMAAKRRAMKLTRLTVNLSCSADGQTAEKVLRLKVPGMVRLEGGGRLLVCRNNVCFERDSAATRKAAPWKKWLFRFVSERPDAQSYVRWLKHLGVDMKRNTLSRLGGRIAVVLGAKNWERDRPQFWLDKDLFLPLRLMLREGKSLVELTWTDWGSRTGGDWFPGRIEVSIDGKLVESCRTTSVDARTRVPESLFDIEK
;
A
#
# COMPACT_ATOMS: atom_id res chain seq x y z
N MET A 1 67.79 -58.55 6.92
CA MET A 1 67.01 -58.59 5.65
C MET A 1 65.58 -58.21 6.02
N GLY A 2 64.96 -57.09 5.66
CA GLY A 2 65.22 -56.08 4.64
C GLY A 2 63.89 -55.81 3.94
N ARG A 3 63.23 -54.67 4.21
CA ARG A 3 62.54 -53.86 3.18
C ARG A 3 61.97 -52.56 3.75
N ARG A 4 62.14 -51.54 2.91
CA ARG A 4 61.76 -50.13 3.02
C ARG A 4 60.28 -49.90 2.68
N GLY A 5 59.80 -48.70 3.04
CA GLY A 5 58.67 -48.01 2.38
C GLY A 5 57.42 -47.97 3.26
N SER A 6 56.70 -46.87 3.42
CA SER A 6 56.68 -45.62 2.68
C SER A 6 56.03 -44.54 3.55
N ALA A 7 56.51 -43.29 3.40
CA ALA A 7 55.86 -42.11 3.96
C ALA A 7 54.54 -41.84 3.24
N THR A 8 53.44 -41.76 3.97
CA THR A 8 52.14 -41.37 3.43
C THR A 8 51.95 -39.87 3.69
N LEU A 9 52.20 -39.05 2.68
CA LEU A 9 51.77 -37.65 2.68
C LEU A 9 50.24 -37.61 2.62
N ALA A 10 49.59 -37.25 3.72
CA ALA A 10 48.17 -36.92 3.73
C ALA A 10 47.98 -35.46 3.29
N ALA A 11 47.77 -35.24 2.00
CA ALA A 11 47.35 -33.93 1.49
C ALA A 11 45.85 -33.73 1.81
N VAL A 12 45.56 -32.97 2.86
CA VAL A 12 44.21 -32.50 3.16
C VAL A 12 43.87 -31.37 2.17
N LEU A 13 43.12 -31.69 1.13
CA LEU A 13 42.48 -30.70 0.26
C LEU A 13 41.35 -30.02 1.06
N ALA A 14 41.66 -28.87 1.69
CA ALA A 14 40.65 -27.99 2.25
C ALA A 14 39.90 -27.32 1.08
N ALA A 15 38.73 -27.85 0.73
CA ALA A 15 37.81 -27.21 -0.20
C ALA A 15 37.33 -25.88 0.42
N LEU A 16 37.91 -24.77 -0.04
CA LEU A 16 37.43 -23.41 0.19
C LEU A 16 36.03 -23.27 -0.42
N VAL A 17 34.99 -23.54 0.38
CA VAL A 17 33.61 -23.13 0.06
C VAL A 17 33.56 -21.61 0.21
N LEU A 18 33.86 -20.89 -0.88
CA LEU A 18 33.65 -19.45 -0.93
C LEU A 18 32.14 -19.19 -0.82
N PRO A 19 31.69 -18.35 0.12
CA PRO A 19 30.28 -17.98 0.20
C PRO A 19 29.92 -17.19 -1.06
N ILE A 20 29.20 -17.82 -1.98
CA ILE A 20 28.55 -17.10 -3.08
C ILE A 20 27.58 -16.13 -2.39
N PRO A 21 27.70 -14.81 -2.60
CA PRO A 21 26.71 -13.88 -2.08
C PRO A 21 25.38 -14.26 -2.72
N VAL A 22 24.50 -14.87 -1.93
CA VAL A 22 23.11 -15.06 -2.32
C VAL A 22 22.51 -13.67 -2.34
N PHE A 23 22.60 -13.01 -3.49
CA PHE A 23 21.84 -11.81 -3.76
C PHE A 23 20.38 -12.19 -3.56
N ALA A 24 19.79 -11.74 -2.46
CA ALA A 24 18.39 -11.98 -2.17
C ALA A 24 17.59 -11.47 -3.38
N TYR A 25 17.07 -12.39 -4.19
CA TYR A 25 16.37 -12.04 -5.41
C TYR A 25 15.10 -11.27 -5.05
N ILE A 26 15.09 -9.97 -5.35
CA ILE A 26 13.91 -9.13 -5.16
C ILE A 26 13.11 -9.16 -6.46
N LEU A 27 11.83 -9.53 -6.34
CA LEU A 27 10.93 -9.66 -7.47
C LEU A 27 10.86 -8.36 -8.29
N PRO A 28 10.87 -8.44 -9.64
CA PRO A 28 10.70 -7.27 -10.49
C PRO A 28 9.37 -6.54 -10.22
N PRO A 29 9.33 -5.20 -10.30
CA PRO A 29 8.12 -4.42 -10.06
C PRO A 29 6.90 -4.83 -10.90
N GLU A 30 7.09 -5.20 -12.17
CA GLU A 30 6.00 -5.67 -13.03
C GLU A 30 5.42 -6.98 -12.53
N PHE A 31 6.26 -7.87 -11.99
CA PHE A 31 5.82 -9.11 -11.37
C PHE A 31 5.02 -8.82 -10.08
N LEU A 32 5.50 -7.91 -9.24
CA LEU A 32 4.80 -7.47 -8.04
C LEU A 32 3.45 -6.83 -8.37
N ALA A 33 3.38 -5.99 -9.41
CA ALA A 33 2.13 -5.41 -9.88
C ALA A 33 1.15 -6.48 -10.40
N ARG A 34 1.64 -7.54 -11.08
CA ARG A 34 0.81 -8.69 -11.46
C ARG A 34 0.27 -9.43 -10.25
N LYS A 35 1.09 -9.64 -9.21
CA LYS A 35 0.67 -10.29 -7.97
C LYS A 35 -0.36 -9.46 -7.20
N MET A 36 -0.14 -8.14 -7.10
CA MET A 36 -1.10 -7.21 -6.50
C MET A 36 -2.43 -7.19 -7.25
N ALA A 37 -2.42 -7.16 -8.58
CA ALA A 37 -3.63 -7.27 -9.40
C ALA A 37 -4.33 -8.63 -9.24
N ALA A 38 -3.58 -9.73 -9.20
CA ALA A 38 -4.13 -11.06 -8.96
C ALA A 38 -4.79 -11.16 -7.58
N LYS A 39 -4.13 -10.65 -6.53
CA LYS A 39 -4.67 -10.56 -5.16
C LYS A 39 -5.97 -9.77 -5.15
N ARG A 40 -5.99 -8.58 -5.77
CA ARG A 40 -7.20 -7.74 -5.85
C ARG A 40 -8.32 -8.40 -6.64
N ARG A 41 -8.03 -9.12 -7.73
CA ARG A 41 -9.01 -9.87 -8.52
C ARG A 41 -9.63 -11.02 -7.74
N ALA A 42 -8.82 -11.74 -6.96
CA ALA A 42 -9.27 -12.85 -6.12
C ALA A 42 -10.31 -12.41 -5.06
N MET A 43 -10.23 -11.16 -4.59
CA MET A 43 -11.23 -10.62 -3.65
C MET A 43 -12.63 -10.42 -4.27
N LYS A 44 -12.74 -10.38 -5.61
CA LYS A 44 -14.01 -10.17 -6.36
C LYS A 44 -14.85 -8.95 -5.91
N LEU A 45 -14.23 -7.96 -5.25
CA LEU A 45 -14.94 -6.78 -4.77
C LEU A 45 -15.32 -5.87 -5.93
N THR A 46 -16.61 -5.60 -6.08
CA THR A 46 -17.17 -4.58 -6.98
C THR A 46 -17.65 -3.35 -6.22
N ARG A 47 -17.92 -3.51 -4.90
CA ARG A 47 -18.34 -2.47 -3.97
C ARG A 47 -17.92 -2.84 -2.55
N LEU A 48 -17.84 -1.83 -1.70
CA LEU A 48 -17.56 -1.99 -0.27
C LEU A 48 -18.16 -0.84 0.52
N THR A 49 -18.77 -1.13 1.66
CA THR A 49 -19.09 -0.15 2.70
C THR A 49 -18.22 -0.46 3.91
N VAL A 50 -17.50 0.53 4.42
CA VAL A 50 -16.57 0.40 5.53
C VAL A 50 -16.91 1.47 6.55
N ASN A 51 -17.13 1.06 7.80
CA ASN A 51 -17.23 1.99 8.92
C ASN A 51 -15.85 2.17 9.54
N LEU A 52 -15.52 3.42 9.86
CA LEU A 52 -14.21 3.84 10.33
C LEU A 52 -14.38 4.74 11.56
N SER A 53 -13.57 4.52 12.58
CA SER A 53 -13.39 5.47 13.68
C SER A 53 -12.08 6.22 13.44
N CYS A 54 -12.17 7.52 13.14
CA CYS A 54 -11.04 8.35 12.72
C CYS A 54 -10.68 9.39 13.76
N SER A 55 -9.40 9.52 14.07
CA SER A 55 -8.85 10.54 14.95
C SER A 55 -8.02 11.53 14.14
N ALA A 56 -8.30 12.82 14.31
CA ALA A 56 -7.53 13.94 13.76
C ALA A 56 -7.51 15.08 14.80
N ASP A 57 -6.34 15.67 15.05
CA ASP A 57 -6.15 16.77 16.02
C ASP A 57 -6.77 16.48 17.41
N GLY A 58 -6.65 15.23 17.88
CA GLY A 58 -7.17 14.78 19.17
C GLY A 58 -8.69 14.55 19.22
N GLN A 59 -9.42 14.82 18.13
CA GLN A 59 -10.86 14.59 18.03
C GLN A 59 -11.13 13.28 17.29
N THR A 60 -12.09 12.51 17.79
CA THR A 60 -12.55 11.28 17.13
C THR A 60 -13.89 11.52 16.43
N ALA A 61 -14.02 11.02 15.21
CA ALA A 61 -15.24 11.05 14.42
C ALA A 61 -15.46 9.70 13.73
N GLU A 62 -16.70 9.21 13.78
CA GLU A 62 -17.11 8.08 12.97
C GLU A 62 -17.30 8.53 11.51
N LYS A 63 -16.80 7.71 10.59
CA LYS A 63 -16.89 7.92 9.15
C LYS A 63 -17.37 6.66 8.43
N VAL A 64 -18.11 6.87 7.36
CA VAL A 64 -18.57 5.80 6.46
C VAL A 64 -17.91 5.99 5.11
N LEU A 65 -17.09 5.02 4.73
CA LEU A 65 -16.46 4.91 3.42
C LEU A 65 -17.29 3.97 2.54
N ARG A 66 -17.75 4.49 1.40
CA ARG A 66 -18.40 3.71 0.34
C ARG A 66 -17.52 3.71 -0.89
N LEU A 67 -17.25 2.53 -1.42
CA LEU A 67 -16.43 2.31 -2.59
C LEU A 67 -17.25 1.59 -3.64
N LYS A 68 -17.07 1.98 -4.91
CA LYS A 68 -17.58 1.23 -6.06
C LYS A 68 -16.52 1.20 -7.15
N VAL A 69 -16.28 0.02 -7.71
CA VAL A 69 -15.33 -0.17 -8.81
C VAL A 69 -16.01 0.20 -10.13
N PRO A 70 -15.36 0.96 -11.04
CA PRO A 70 -14.03 1.54 -10.90
C PRO A 70 -14.02 2.97 -10.32
N GLY A 71 -13.12 3.22 -9.39
CA GLY A 71 -12.63 4.55 -9.02
C GLY A 71 -13.63 5.46 -8.29
N MET A 72 -14.77 4.95 -7.82
CA MET A 72 -15.75 5.72 -7.07
C MET A 72 -15.54 5.57 -5.57
N VAL A 73 -15.39 6.69 -4.89
CA VAL A 73 -15.13 6.79 -3.44
C VAL A 73 -16.07 7.86 -2.87
N ARG A 74 -16.73 7.54 -1.76
CA ARG A 74 -17.44 8.49 -0.90
C ARG A 74 -16.99 8.24 0.52
N LEU A 75 -16.43 9.22 1.20
CA LEU A 75 -16.09 9.16 2.62
C LEU A 75 -16.85 10.29 3.32
N GLU A 76 -17.68 9.94 4.29
CA GLU A 76 -18.58 10.88 4.95
C GLU A 76 -18.50 10.71 6.47
N GLY A 77 -18.43 11.81 7.20
CA GLY A 77 -18.43 11.82 8.67
C GLY A 77 -17.61 12.97 9.24
N GLY A 78 -17.83 13.29 10.52
CA GLY A 78 -17.18 14.43 11.18
C GLY A 78 -17.44 15.78 10.51
N GLY A 79 -18.65 15.97 9.96
CA GLY A 79 -19.04 17.20 9.27
C GLY A 79 -18.40 17.40 7.88
N ARG A 80 -17.74 16.37 7.33
CA ARG A 80 -17.03 16.44 6.06
C ARG A 80 -17.47 15.32 5.13
N LEU A 81 -17.47 15.62 3.84
CA LEU A 81 -17.71 14.70 2.76
C LEU A 81 -16.56 14.79 1.76
N LEU A 82 -15.98 13.65 1.38
CA LEU A 82 -15.06 13.50 0.26
C LEU A 82 -15.74 12.61 -0.78
N VAL A 83 -15.82 13.08 -2.02
CA VAL A 83 -16.30 12.28 -3.16
C VAL A 83 -15.22 12.26 -4.23
N CYS A 84 -14.84 11.06 -4.67
CA CYS A 84 -13.97 10.88 -5.82
C CYS A 84 -14.68 10.09 -6.92
N ARG A 85 -14.57 10.59 -8.15
CA ARG A 85 -15.07 9.96 -9.37
C ARG A 85 -14.11 10.30 -10.51
N ASN A 86 -13.78 9.31 -11.34
CA ASN A 86 -12.88 9.50 -12.49
C ASN A 86 -11.53 10.16 -12.13
N ASN A 87 -10.93 9.78 -10.99
CA ASN A 87 -9.69 10.35 -10.44
C ASN A 87 -9.73 11.85 -10.08
N VAL A 88 -10.93 12.45 -10.04
CA VAL A 88 -11.16 13.79 -9.51
C VAL A 88 -11.86 13.66 -8.16
N CYS A 89 -11.38 14.41 -7.17
CA CYS A 89 -11.96 14.40 -5.84
C CYS A 89 -12.40 15.81 -5.43
N PHE A 90 -13.57 15.90 -4.82
CA PHE A 90 -14.10 17.10 -4.19
C PHE A 90 -14.37 16.83 -2.71
N GLU A 91 -14.21 17.88 -1.91
CA GLU A 91 -14.57 17.87 -0.50
C GLU A 91 -15.61 18.94 -0.22
N ARG A 92 -16.56 18.59 0.63
CA ARG A 92 -17.59 19.48 1.13
C ARG A 92 -17.56 19.44 2.65
N ASP A 93 -17.62 20.60 3.27
CA ASP A 93 -17.91 20.79 4.69
C ASP A 93 -19.03 21.82 4.83
N SER A 94 -19.28 22.30 6.05
CA SER A 94 -20.33 23.29 6.31
C SER A 94 -20.13 24.62 5.59
N ALA A 95 -18.91 24.94 5.13
CA ALA A 95 -18.59 26.22 4.52
C ALA A 95 -18.72 26.19 3.00
N ALA A 96 -18.15 25.18 2.33
CA ALA A 96 -18.14 25.13 0.87
C ALA A 96 -17.78 23.75 0.31
N THR A 97 -18.10 23.56 -0.97
CA THR A 97 -17.53 22.52 -1.83
C THR A 97 -16.25 23.03 -2.50
N ARG A 98 -15.19 22.24 -2.46
CA ARG A 98 -13.87 22.56 -3.03
C ARG A 98 -13.19 21.33 -3.61
N LYS A 99 -12.20 21.54 -4.47
CA LYS A 99 -11.35 20.46 -4.95
C LYS A 99 -10.52 19.90 -3.79
N ALA A 100 -10.49 18.58 -3.65
CA ALA A 100 -9.71 17.90 -2.62
C ALA A 100 -8.21 18.04 -2.87
N ALA A 101 -7.40 17.88 -1.82
CA ALA A 101 -5.96 17.73 -1.97
C ALA A 101 -5.63 16.57 -2.95
N PRO A 102 -4.75 16.78 -3.95
CA PRO A 102 -4.47 15.79 -4.98
C PRO A 102 -4.12 14.39 -4.48
N TRP A 103 -3.45 14.25 -3.32
CA TRP A 103 -3.10 12.94 -2.77
C TRP A 103 -4.31 12.08 -2.34
N LYS A 104 -5.47 12.69 -2.01
CA LYS A 104 -6.64 11.98 -1.44
C LYS A 104 -7.20 10.91 -2.39
N LYS A 105 -7.08 11.12 -3.71
CA LYS A 105 -7.51 10.12 -4.71
C LYS A 105 -6.69 8.82 -4.66
N TRP A 106 -5.51 8.84 -4.06
CA TRP A 106 -4.63 7.67 -3.95
C TRP A 106 -4.92 6.81 -2.72
N LEU A 107 -5.57 7.36 -1.69
CA LEU A 107 -5.79 6.70 -0.41
C LEU A 107 -6.53 5.36 -0.53
N PHE A 108 -7.48 5.26 -1.46
CA PHE A 108 -8.31 4.07 -1.65
C PHE A 108 -8.12 3.41 -3.02
N ARG A 109 -7.11 3.84 -3.80
CA ARG A 109 -6.96 3.42 -5.20
C ARG A 109 -6.79 1.91 -5.36
N PHE A 110 -6.08 1.24 -4.45
CA PHE A 110 -5.92 -0.21 -4.49
C PHE A 110 -7.28 -0.94 -4.46
N VAL A 111 -8.22 -0.47 -3.63
CA VAL A 111 -9.53 -1.12 -3.44
C VAL A 111 -10.53 -0.66 -4.50
N SER A 112 -10.53 0.62 -4.88
CA SER A 112 -11.53 1.21 -5.77
C SER A 112 -11.24 1.02 -7.26
N GLU A 113 -9.99 0.86 -7.69
CA GLU A 113 -9.63 0.73 -9.11
C GLU A 113 -9.82 -0.70 -9.64
N ARG A 114 -9.88 -0.85 -10.98
CA ARG A 114 -9.84 -2.17 -11.60
C ARG A 114 -8.51 -2.89 -11.28
N PRO A 115 -8.52 -4.22 -11.03
CA PRO A 115 -7.31 -4.99 -10.78
C PRO A 115 -6.51 -5.23 -12.08
N ASP A 116 -5.78 -4.20 -12.50
CA ASP A 116 -4.92 -4.21 -13.69
C ASP A 116 -3.46 -3.88 -13.33
N ALA A 117 -2.55 -4.79 -13.66
CA ALA A 117 -1.14 -4.66 -13.34
C ALA A 117 -0.50 -3.47 -14.06
N GLN A 118 -0.86 -3.23 -15.32
CA GLN A 118 -0.30 -2.11 -16.08
C GLN A 118 -0.78 -0.76 -15.54
N SER A 119 -2.04 -0.67 -15.13
CA SER A 119 -2.61 0.50 -14.45
C SER A 119 -1.86 0.83 -13.16
N TYR A 120 -1.52 -0.18 -12.35
CA TYR A 120 -0.71 0.03 -11.16
C TYR A 120 0.71 0.50 -11.48
N VAL A 121 1.37 -0.08 -12.49
CA VAL A 121 2.71 0.38 -12.92
C VAL A 121 2.65 1.82 -13.43
N ARG A 122 1.67 2.17 -14.28
CA ARG A 122 1.49 3.55 -14.76
C ARG A 122 1.23 4.52 -13.61
N TRP A 123 0.40 4.12 -12.66
CA TRP A 123 0.11 4.91 -11.47
C TRP A 123 1.36 5.17 -10.62
N LEU A 124 2.14 4.14 -10.29
CA LEU A 124 3.35 4.30 -9.50
C LEU A 124 4.39 5.17 -10.22
N LYS A 125 4.57 4.99 -11.54
CA LYS A 125 5.42 5.87 -12.36
C LYS A 125 4.93 7.32 -12.35
N HIS A 126 3.62 7.54 -12.47
CA HIS A 126 3.03 8.88 -12.38
C HIS A 126 3.29 9.56 -11.04
N LEU A 127 3.38 8.78 -9.95
CA LEU A 127 3.76 9.28 -8.63
C LEU A 127 5.26 9.50 -8.44
N GLY A 128 6.09 9.23 -9.44
CA GLY A 128 7.54 9.37 -9.37
C GLY A 128 8.26 8.22 -8.66
N VAL A 129 7.60 7.07 -8.48
CA VAL A 129 8.24 5.86 -7.94
C VAL A 129 9.20 5.30 -8.99
N ASP A 130 10.49 5.25 -8.66
CA ASP A 130 11.52 4.67 -9.52
C ASP A 130 11.40 3.13 -9.56
N MET A 131 10.80 2.63 -10.64
CA MET A 131 10.57 1.19 -10.85
C MET A 131 11.87 0.41 -11.11
N LYS A 132 13.04 1.04 -11.25
CA LYS A 132 14.31 0.32 -11.38
C LYS A 132 14.96 -0.01 -10.04
N ARG A 133 14.43 0.53 -8.94
CA ARG A 133 14.96 0.36 -7.59
C ARG A 133 13.98 -0.41 -6.74
N ASN A 134 14.43 -1.55 -6.22
CA ASN A 134 13.71 -2.28 -5.21
C ASN A 134 14.64 -2.69 -4.06
N THR A 135 14.13 -2.63 -2.84
CA THR A 135 14.82 -3.08 -1.63
C THR A 135 13.86 -3.90 -0.76
N LEU A 136 14.40 -4.58 0.25
CA LEU A 136 13.60 -5.20 1.30
C LEU A 136 13.67 -4.36 2.56
N SER A 137 12.54 -4.23 3.24
CA SER A 137 12.43 -3.54 4.52
C SER A 137 11.37 -4.21 5.39
N ARG A 138 11.13 -3.66 6.57
CA ARG A 138 10.11 -4.13 7.51
C ARG A 138 9.20 -2.98 7.91
N LEU A 139 7.89 -3.23 7.94
CA LEU A 139 6.89 -2.28 8.43
C LEU A 139 5.88 -3.04 9.29
N GLY A 140 5.69 -2.62 10.53
CA GLY A 140 4.73 -3.27 11.45
C GLY A 140 4.93 -4.77 11.61
N GLY A 141 6.20 -5.23 11.66
CA GLY A 141 6.52 -6.65 11.74
C GLY A 141 6.36 -7.46 10.44
N ARG A 142 5.98 -6.83 9.31
CA ARG A 142 5.82 -7.47 8.00
C ARG A 142 7.02 -7.18 7.10
N ILE A 143 7.45 -8.18 6.32
CA ILE A 143 8.51 -7.98 5.33
C ILE A 143 7.88 -7.33 4.09
N ALA A 144 8.43 -6.19 3.69
CA ALA A 144 7.95 -5.41 2.55
C ALA A 144 8.99 -5.36 1.44
N VAL A 145 8.52 -5.45 0.20
CA VAL A 145 9.28 -4.97 -0.96
C VAL A 145 9.02 -3.48 -1.11
N VAL A 146 10.08 -2.69 -1.11
CA VAL A 146 10.04 -1.24 -1.27
C VAL A 146 10.45 -0.89 -2.69
N LEU A 147 9.57 -0.25 -3.44
CA LEU A 147 9.84 0.29 -4.77
C LEU A 147 10.18 1.78 -4.67
N GLY A 148 11.09 2.26 -5.51
CA GLY A 148 11.37 3.69 -5.70
C GLY A 148 12.51 4.27 -4.87
N ALA A 149 13.07 3.52 -3.91
CA ALA A 149 14.12 4.00 -3.03
C ALA A 149 15.12 2.92 -2.63
N LYS A 150 16.35 3.37 -2.36
CA LYS A 150 17.34 2.59 -1.60
C LYS A 150 16.96 2.60 -0.11
N ASN A 151 17.51 1.66 0.66
CA ASN A 151 17.19 1.50 2.09
C ASN A 151 17.48 2.74 2.96
N TRP A 152 18.40 3.63 2.56
CA TRP A 152 18.69 4.89 3.25
C TRP A 152 17.93 6.12 2.71
N GLU A 153 17.28 6.02 1.55
CA GLU A 153 16.53 7.13 0.96
C GLU A 153 15.13 7.20 1.59
N ARG A 154 14.84 8.25 2.37
CA ARG A 154 13.59 8.36 3.16
C ARG A 154 12.60 9.42 2.64
N ASP A 155 13.04 10.31 1.78
CA ASP A 155 12.34 11.55 1.41
C ASP A 155 11.91 11.58 -0.06
N ARG A 156 11.82 10.41 -0.70
CA ARG A 156 11.42 10.27 -2.10
C ARG A 156 10.18 9.42 -2.26
N PRO A 157 9.47 9.50 -3.40
CA PRO A 157 8.32 8.66 -3.64
C PRO A 157 8.66 7.18 -3.53
N GLN A 158 7.87 6.46 -2.73
CA GLN A 158 8.08 5.05 -2.41
C GLN A 158 6.76 4.32 -2.36
N PHE A 159 6.76 3.06 -2.77
CA PHE A 159 5.61 2.18 -2.60
C PHE A 159 6.05 0.87 -1.97
N TRP A 160 5.41 0.55 -0.85
CA TRP A 160 5.73 -0.61 -0.03
C TRP A 160 4.63 -1.63 -0.21
N LEU A 161 5.02 -2.83 -0.63
CA LEU A 161 4.12 -3.95 -0.83
C LEU A 161 4.52 -5.08 0.11
N ASP A 162 3.55 -5.69 0.78
CA ASP A 162 3.78 -6.90 1.55
C ASP A 162 4.36 -8.00 0.66
N LYS A 163 5.48 -8.62 1.09
CA LYS A 163 6.21 -9.60 0.27
C LYS A 163 5.37 -10.84 -0.05
N ASP A 164 4.47 -11.23 0.86
CA ASP A 164 3.78 -12.52 0.80
C ASP A 164 2.31 -12.36 0.40
N LEU A 165 1.60 -11.37 0.95
CA LEU A 165 0.19 -11.11 0.63
C LEU A 165 0.00 -10.22 -0.60
N PHE A 166 1.04 -9.52 -1.03
CA PHE A 166 0.99 -8.56 -2.14
C PHE A 166 -0.10 -7.47 -1.93
N LEU A 167 -0.26 -7.04 -0.67
CA LEU A 167 -1.14 -5.96 -0.25
C LEU A 167 -0.31 -4.68 -0.01
N PRO A 168 -0.85 -3.49 -0.34
CA PRO A 168 -0.12 -2.24 -0.10
C PRO A 168 0.03 -1.99 1.39
N LEU A 169 1.22 -1.57 1.80
CA LEU A 169 1.54 -1.25 3.19
C LEU A 169 1.78 0.23 3.41
N ARG A 170 2.43 0.90 2.45
CA ARG A 170 2.75 2.32 2.52
C ARG A 170 2.93 2.91 1.13
N LEU A 171 2.49 4.15 0.95
CA LEU A 171 2.79 5.00 -0.19
C LEU A 171 3.34 6.32 0.31
N MET A 172 4.53 6.70 -0.15
CA MET A 172 5.11 8.01 0.04
C MET A 172 5.10 8.72 -1.30
N LEU A 173 4.63 9.97 -1.35
CA LEU A 173 4.55 10.77 -2.58
C LEU A 173 4.78 12.25 -2.27
N ARG A 174 5.26 13.01 -3.25
CA ARG A 174 5.42 14.46 -3.11
C ARG A 174 4.17 15.19 -3.59
N GLU A 175 3.71 16.15 -2.80
CA GLU A 175 2.68 17.11 -3.18
C GLU A 175 3.24 18.52 -2.98
N GLY A 176 3.66 19.15 -4.08
CA GLY A 176 4.46 20.37 -4.00
C GLY A 176 5.77 20.11 -3.26
N LYS A 177 6.00 20.86 -2.18
CA LYS A 177 7.19 20.70 -1.31
C LYS A 177 7.00 19.65 -0.22
N SER A 178 5.76 19.27 0.08
CA SER A 178 5.44 18.36 1.17
C SER A 178 5.56 16.90 0.76
N LEU A 179 5.94 16.06 1.72
CA LEU A 179 5.96 14.62 1.62
C LEU A 179 4.71 14.06 2.30
N VAL A 180 3.85 13.41 1.53
CA VAL A 180 2.66 12.74 2.04
C VAL A 180 2.94 11.25 2.18
N GLU A 181 2.69 10.71 3.36
CA GLU A 181 2.77 9.28 3.66
C GLU A 181 1.36 8.74 3.94
N LEU A 182 0.95 7.74 3.17
CA LEU A 182 -0.27 6.96 3.37
C LEU A 182 0.14 5.56 3.81
N THR A 183 -0.33 5.11 4.97
CA THR A 183 0.02 3.80 5.53
C THR A 183 -1.24 2.97 5.72
N TRP A 184 -1.19 1.71 5.29
CA TRP A 184 -2.29 0.73 5.41
C TRP A 184 -1.77 -0.49 6.17
N THR A 185 -2.24 -0.66 7.40
CA THR A 185 -1.79 -1.73 8.32
C THR A 185 -2.97 -2.60 8.76
N ASP A 186 -2.68 -3.68 9.47
CA ASP A 186 -3.68 -4.62 9.99
C ASP A 186 -4.54 -5.28 8.90
N TRP A 187 -3.92 -5.58 7.75
CA TRP A 187 -4.49 -6.48 6.75
C TRP A 187 -4.67 -7.89 7.33
N GLY A 188 -5.74 -8.58 6.95
CA GLY A 188 -6.10 -9.89 7.50
C GLY A 188 -6.75 -9.83 8.88
N SER A 189 -7.09 -8.63 9.38
CA SER A 189 -7.77 -8.46 10.67
C SER A 189 -9.15 -9.10 10.68
N ARG A 190 -9.67 -9.41 11.88
CA ARG A 190 -11.03 -9.95 12.05
C ARG A 190 -12.11 -9.07 11.42
N THR A 191 -11.90 -7.76 11.39
CA THR A 191 -12.88 -6.78 10.90
C THR A 191 -12.81 -6.57 9.40
N GLY A 192 -11.60 -6.44 8.85
CA GLY A 192 -11.38 -6.10 7.44
C GLY A 192 -11.05 -7.29 6.54
N GLY A 193 -10.60 -8.40 7.12
CA GLY A 193 -10.01 -9.52 6.40
C GLY A 193 -8.94 -9.03 5.42
N ASP A 194 -8.90 -9.65 4.25
CA ASP A 194 -8.06 -9.17 3.14
C ASP A 194 -8.73 -8.05 2.31
N TRP A 195 -10.01 -7.75 2.56
CA TRP A 195 -10.77 -6.80 1.74
C TRP A 195 -10.40 -5.35 2.03
N PHE A 196 -10.03 -5.05 3.26
CA PHE A 196 -9.72 -3.69 3.70
C PHE A 196 -8.72 -3.72 4.88
N PRO A 197 -7.78 -2.76 4.97
CA PRO A 197 -6.84 -2.70 6.10
C PRO A 197 -7.58 -2.38 7.39
N GLY A 198 -7.11 -2.90 8.52
CA GLY A 198 -7.67 -2.56 9.84
C GLY A 198 -7.33 -1.14 10.30
N ARG A 199 -6.25 -0.54 9.75
CA ARG A 199 -5.84 0.83 10.06
C ARG A 199 -5.30 1.56 8.84
N ILE A 200 -5.68 2.83 8.72
CA ILE A 200 -5.19 3.77 7.72
C ILE A 200 -4.63 5.00 8.41
N GLU A 201 -3.42 5.40 8.07
CA GLU A 201 -2.78 6.59 8.61
C GLU A 201 -2.31 7.51 7.49
N VAL A 202 -2.49 8.81 7.70
CA VAL A 202 -2.01 9.87 6.82
C VAL A 202 -1.06 10.75 7.61
N SER A 203 0.16 10.91 7.12
CA SER A 203 1.13 11.86 7.65
C SER A 203 1.57 12.83 6.57
N ILE A 204 1.79 14.09 6.94
CA ILE A 204 2.34 15.14 6.08
C ILE A 204 3.61 15.66 6.73
N ASP A 205 4.73 15.60 6.01
CA ASP A 205 6.04 16.04 6.49
C ASP A 205 6.42 15.39 7.84
N GLY A 206 6.07 14.11 7.99
CA GLY A 206 6.32 13.31 9.20
C GLY A 206 5.34 13.53 10.35
N LYS A 207 4.41 14.50 10.24
CA LYS A 207 3.36 14.72 11.23
C LYS A 207 2.11 13.91 10.88
N LEU A 208 1.67 13.05 11.79
CA LEU A 208 0.39 12.35 11.67
C LEU A 208 -0.76 13.37 11.67
N VAL A 209 -1.55 13.40 10.59
CA VAL A 209 -2.70 14.30 10.44
C VAL A 209 -4.04 13.57 10.60
N GLU A 210 -4.08 12.27 10.32
CA GLU A 210 -5.28 11.46 10.48
C GLU A 210 -4.93 9.98 10.69
N SER A 211 -5.63 9.31 11.61
CA SER A 211 -5.57 7.86 11.81
C SER A 211 -6.98 7.30 11.90
N CYS A 212 -7.32 6.37 11.03
CA CYS A 212 -8.63 5.71 10.96
C CYS A 212 -8.49 4.22 11.26
N ARG A 213 -9.34 3.71 12.15
CA ARG A 213 -9.49 2.27 12.44
C ARG A 213 -10.76 1.75 11.80
N THR A 214 -10.68 0.59 11.15
CA THR A 214 -11.86 -0.08 10.60
C THR A 214 -12.66 -0.78 11.69
N THR A 215 -13.93 -0.42 11.78
CA THR A 215 -14.88 -0.96 12.76
C THR A 215 -15.81 -2.01 12.16
N SER A 216 -16.11 -1.92 10.86
CA SER A 216 -16.79 -3.00 10.11
C SER A 216 -16.59 -2.88 8.60
N VAL A 217 -16.71 -4.00 7.88
CA VAL A 217 -16.68 -4.05 6.42
C VAL A 217 -17.86 -4.87 5.90
N ASP A 218 -18.57 -4.33 4.89
CA ASP A 218 -19.65 -5.03 4.20
C ASP A 218 -19.56 -4.85 2.68
N ALA A 219 -19.52 -5.97 1.96
CA ALA A 219 -19.54 -6.01 0.49
C ALA A 219 -20.96 -6.23 -0.07
N ARG A 220 -21.96 -6.51 0.77
CA ARG A 220 -23.32 -6.84 0.34
C ARG A 220 -24.17 -5.59 0.12
N THR A 221 -24.06 -4.60 1.02
CA THR A 221 -24.76 -3.32 0.93
C THR A 221 -24.72 -2.73 -0.48
N ARG A 222 -25.88 -2.36 -1.01
CA ARG A 222 -26.00 -1.72 -2.33
C ARG A 222 -25.45 -0.30 -2.25
N VAL A 223 -24.58 0.05 -3.19
CA VAL A 223 -24.01 1.40 -3.31
C VAL A 223 -24.40 1.96 -4.68
N PRO A 224 -25.51 2.72 -4.79
CA PRO A 224 -25.92 3.32 -6.05
C PRO A 224 -24.93 4.39 -6.49
N GLU A 225 -24.78 4.58 -7.81
CA GLU A 225 -23.80 5.54 -8.35
C GLU A 225 -24.12 6.98 -8.00
N SER A 226 -25.40 7.28 -7.78
CA SER A 226 -25.88 8.60 -7.37
C SER A 226 -25.35 9.05 -6.01
N LEU A 227 -24.77 8.17 -5.19
CA LEU A 227 -24.09 8.58 -3.95
C LEU A 227 -22.73 9.24 -4.19
N PHE A 228 -22.19 9.14 -5.41
CA PHE A 228 -20.91 9.73 -5.79
C PHE A 228 -21.07 11.04 -6.56
N ASP A 229 -22.22 11.70 -6.40
CA ASP A 229 -22.44 13.08 -6.82
C ASP A 229 -22.25 13.97 -5.58
N ILE A 230 -21.35 14.96 -5.64
CA ILE A 230 -20.95 15.77 -4.46
C ILE A 230 -22.09 16.61 -3.87
N GLU A 231 -23.10 16.92 -4.68
CA GLU A 231 -24.29 17.69 -4.28
C GLU A 231 -25.28 16.89 -3.42
N LYS A 232 -25.14 15.55 -3.38
CA LYS A 232 -25.90 14.66 -2.50
C LYS A 232 -25.12 14.40 -1.23
#